data_AF-A0A5C6CH92-F1
#
_entry.id   AF-A0A5C6CH92-F1
#
_cell.length_a   1.000
_cell.length_b   1.000
_cell.length_c   1.000
_cell.angle_alpha   90.00
_cell.angle_beta   90.00
_cell.angle_gamma   90.00
#
_symmetry.space_group_name_H-M   'P 1'
#
loop_
_entity.id
_entity.type
_entity.pdbx_description
1 polymer ?
#
loop_
_entity_poly.entity_id
_entity_poly.type
_entity_poly.pdbx_seq_one_letter_code
_entity_poly.pdbx_strand_id
1 'polypeptide(L)'
;MPDSDPSEPNPAAPELTASQPADAQGPGWMPAILAATLLMGMAGFIFCGVSTWFLFQKRGELAVRTIRGSYIPAIEQSRLSPTEKKLLVKQLESFSVGVERGDYENWQASGVMQRLQRLPVLQWGELAAVESFLEQHGGESKEESLKQLSRLRRAAELDKATSFDFEDVLSPVHESADNSQGRQLVQPLTEAAVQAVADRAKLVADRSEVPDQVFTDIPLDAIVKHQIEAGVAEGGF
;
A
#
# COMPACT_ATOMS: atom_id res chain seq x y z
N MET A 1 -117.79 0.89 -28.37
CA MET A 1 -117.47 1.54 -29.65
C MET A 1 -115.99 1.88 -29.63
N PRO A 2 -115.24 1.70 -30.71
CA PRO A 2 -115.03 0.44 -31.42
C PRO A 2 -113.52 0.27 -31.77
N ASP A 3 -113.23 -0.85 -32.42
CA ASP A 3 -112.12 -1.06 -33.36
C ASP A 3 -110.71 -1.42 -32.84
N SER A 4 -110.53 -2.74 -32.71
CA SER A 4 -109.45 -3.54 -33.30
C SER A 4 -108.94 -3.00 -34.64
N ASP A 5 -107.62 -2.96 -34.87
CA ASP A 5 -106.83 -3.97 -35.61
C ASP A 5 -105.35 -3.49 -35.77
N PRO A 6 -104.39 -4.34 -36.20
CA PRO A 6 -103.04 -4.40 -35.64
C PRO A 6 -101.97 -4.01 -36.66
N SER A 7 -100.87 -3.43 -36.20
CA SER A 7 -99.65 -3.32 -37.01
C SER A 7 -98.45 -3.43 -36.10
N GLU A 8 -97.79 -4.59 -36.12
CA GLU A 8 -96.38 -4.68 -35.77
C GLU A 8 -95.59 -3.72 -36.67
N PRO A 9 -94.60 -3.01 -36.08
CA PRO A 9 -93.24 -3.35 -36.47
C PRO A 9 -92.30 -3.40 -35.26
N ASN A 10 -91.67 -4.55 -35.10
CA ASN A 10 -90.25 -4.74 -34.76
C ASN A 10 -89.64 -3.77 -33.71
N PRO A 11 -89.66 -4.14 -32.41
CA PRO A 11 -88.81 -3.48 -31.44
C PRO A 11 -87.38 -4.03 -31.55
N ALA A 12 -86.49 -3.08 -31.81
CA ALA A 12 -85.05 -3.12 -31.68
C ALA A 12 -84.44 -4.17 -30.72
N ALA A 13 -83.26 -4.62 -31.16
CA ALA A 13 -82.14 -5.18 -30.42
C ALA A 13 -82.15 -6.70 -30.11
N PRO A 14 -81.32 -7.48 -30.84
CA PRO A 14 -80.94 -8.82 -30.39
C PRO A 14 -79.89 -8.71 -29.29
N GLU A 15 -79.96 -9.67 -28.34
CA GLU A 15 -78.79 -10.36 -27.80
C GLU A 15 -77.78 -9.52 -26.97
N LEU A 16 -76.95 -10.03 -26.09
CA LEU A 16 -76.70 -11.30 -25.42
C LEU A 16 -75.66 -10.90 -24.36
N THR A 17 -75.50 -11.77 -23.36
CA THR A 17 -74.21 -12.01 -22.67
C THR A 17 -73.58 -10.85 -21.91
N ALA A 18 -73.60 -11.02 -20.59
CA ALA A 18 -72.44 -10.73 -19.76
C ALA A 18 -71.16 -11.22 -20.45
N SER A 19 -70.33 -10.28 -20.89
CA SER A 19 -68.94 -10.51 -21.24
C SER A 19 -68.18 -9.26 -20.82
N GLN A 20 -67.60 -9.29 -19.62
CA GLN A 20 -66.43 -8.48 -19.34
C GLN A 20 -65.39 -8.79 -20.44
N PRO A 21 -64.81 -7.80 -21.13
CA PRO A 21 -63.59 -8.05 -21.86
C PRO A 21 -62.49 -8.24 -20.81
N ALA A 22 -62.17 -9.51 -20.55
CA ALA A 22 -60.86 -9.88 -20.05
C ALA A 22 -59.84 -9.63 -21.17
N ASP A 23 -59.56 -8.36 -21.48
CA ASP A 23 -58.57 -7.98 -22.48
C ASP A 23 -57.33 -7.37 -21.82
N ALA A 24 -56.40 -8.28 -21.54
CA ALA A 24 -55.01 -8.15 -21.94
C ALA A 24 -54.26 -6.88 -21.54
N GLN A 25 -54.05 -6.67 -20.23
CA GLN A 25 -52.83 -6.03 -19.77
C GLN A 25 -51.67 -7.03 -19.98
N GLY A 26 -51.16 -7.09 -21.21
CA GLY A 26 -49.93 -7.79 -21.52
C GLY A 26 -48.83 -7.30 -20.56
N PRO A 27 -47.91 -8.18 -20.11
CA PRO A 27 -46.91 -7.79 -19.13
C PRO A 27 -46.16 -6.57 -19.66
N GLY A 28 -46.35 -5.41 -19.03
CA GLY A 28 -45.71 -4.16 -19.45
C GLY A 28 -44.19 -4.35 -19.48
N TRP A 29 -43.43 -3.47 -20.12
CA TRP A 29 -41.98 -3.69 -20.27
C TRP A 29 -41.18 -3.55 -18.96
N MET A 30 -41.83 -3.15 -17.87
CA MET A 30 -41.21 -2.95 -16.54
C MET A 30 -40.53 -4.20 -15.96
N PRO A 31 -41.09 -5.43 -16.01
CA PRO A 31 -40.40 -6.64 -15.57
C PRO A 31 -39.20 -6.97 -16.47
N ALA A 32 -39.25 -6.63 -17.77
CA ALA A 32 -38.11 -6.82 -18.67
C ALA A 32 -36.97 -5.84 -18.36
N ILE A 33 -37.30 -4.57 -18.05
CA ILE A 33 -36.31 -3.57 -17.61
C ILE A 33 -35.71 -3.97 -16.26
N LEU A 34 -36.53 -4.39 -15.30
CA LEU A 34 -36.05 -4.88 -14.01
C LEU A 34 -35.14 -6.10 -14.16
N ALA A 35 -35.54 -7.08 -14.97
CA ALA A 35 -34.70 -8.25 -15.26
C ALA A 35 -33.38 -7.86 -15.94
N ALA A 36 -33.41 -6.93 -16.90
CA ALA A 36 -32.21 -6.44 -17.58
C ALA A 36 -31.26 -5.71 -16.61
N THR A 37 -31.78 -4.84 -15.74
CA THR A 37 -30.95 -4.15 -14.73
C THR A 37 -30.38 -5.10 -13.69
N LEU A 38 -31.13 -6.13 -13.29
CA LEU A 38 -30.66 -7.18 -12.39
C LEU A 38 -29.52 -7.98 -13.03
N LEU A 39 -29.68 -8.40 -14.29
CA LEU A 39 -28.65 -9.11 -15.04
C LEU A 39 -27.40 -8.24 -15.25
N MET A 40 -27.57 -6.95 -15.53
CA MET A 40 -26.45 -5.99 -15.65
C MET A 40 -25.71 -5.83 -14.32
N GLY A 41 -26.44 -5.76 -13.20
CA GLY A 41 -25.88 -5.73 -11.86
C GLY A 41 -25.08 -7.00 -11.54
N MET A 42 -25.65 -8.18 -11.82
CA MET A 42 -24.98 -9.47 -11.66
C MET A 42 -23.71 -9.57 -12.51
N ALA A 43 -23.77 -9.14 -13.78
CA ALA A 43 -22.61 -9.08 -14.65
C ALA A 43 -21.53 -8.14 -14.11
N GLY A 44 -21.92 -6.99 -13.53
CA GLY A 44 -21.01 -6.07 -12.85
C GLY A 44 -20.29 -6.72 -11.66
N PHE A 45 -21.01 -7.46 -10.82
CA PHE A 45 -20.40 -8.19 -9.69
C PHE A 45 -19.45 -9.30 -10.17
N ILE A 46 -19.83 -10.07 -11.19
CA ILE A 46 -18.96 -11.11 -11.76
C ILE A 46 -17.69 -10.49 -12.34
N PHE A 47 -17.82 -9.40 -13.11
CA PHE A 47 -16.67 -8.72 -13.70
C PHE A 47 -15.74 -8.15 -12.62
N CYS A 48 -16.30 -7.53 -11.57
CA CYS A 48 -15.53 -7.06 -10.41
C CYS A 48 -14.79 -8.22 -9.71
N GLY A 49 -15.46 -9.35 -9.50
CA GLY A 49 -14.86 -10.55 -8.90
C GLY A 49 -13.73 -11.14 -9.76
N VAL A 50 -13.95 -11.29 -11.06
CA VAL A 50 -12.96 -11.84 -12.01
C VAL A 50 -11.75 -10.90 -12.15
N SER A 51 -11.97 -9.60 -12.30
CA SER A 51 -10.88 -8.62 -12.39
C SER A 51 -10.06 -8.57 -11.10
N THR A 52 -10.73 -8.61 -9.95
CA THR A 52 -10.07 -8.69 -8.64
C THR A 52 -9.25 -9.97 -8.51
N TRP A 53 -9.81 -11.13 -8.84
CA TRP A 53 -9.09 -12.41 -8.82
C TRP A 53 -7.86 -12.41 -9.74
N PHE A 54 -8.01 -11.86 -10.96
CA PHE A 54 -6.89 -11.74 -11.90
C PHE A 54 -5.78 -10.82 -11.36
N LEU A 55 -6.14 -9.70 -10.74
CA LEU A 55 -5.19 -8.81 -10.07
C LEU A 55 -4.49 -9.50 -8.89
N PHE A 56 -5.21 -10.31 -8.11
CA PHE A 56 -4.63 -11.09 -7.03
C PHE A 56 -3.61 -12.12 -7.53
N GLN A 57 -3.83 -12.74 -8.69
CA GLN A 57 -2.85 -13.66 -9.29
C GLN A 57 -1.56 -12.96 -9.74
N LYS A 58 -1.63 -11.67 -10.08
CA LYS A 58 -0.49 -10.89 -10.58
C LYS A 58 0.33 -10.20 -9.49
N ARG A 59 -0.02 -10.36 -8.21
CA ARG A 59 0.67 -9.69 -7.10
C ARG A 59 2.13 -10.11 -6.95
N GLY A 60 2.46 -11.39 -7.12
CA GLY A 60 3.85 -11.87 -7.13
C GLY A 60 4.67 -11.24 -8.26
N GLU A 61 4.11 -11.20 -9.48
CA GLU A 61 4.77 -10.58 -10.64
C GLU A 61 5.00 -9.08 -10.43
N LEU A 62 4.02 -8.37 -9.87
CA LEU A 62 4.17 -6.96 -9.52
C LEU A 62 5.23 -6.75 -8.43
N ALA A 63 5.28 -7.59 -7.41
CA ALA A 63 6.31 -7.52 -6.36
C ALA A 63 7.72 -7.67 -6.96
N VAL A 64 7.94 -8.68 -7.80
CA VAL A 64 9.21 -8.90 -8.50
C VAL A 64 9.58 -7.68 -9.36
N ARG A 65 8.61 -7.16 -10.12
CA ARG A 65 8.81 -5.97 -10.97
C ARG A 65 9.19 -4.74 -10.14
N THR A 66 8.54 -4.52 -8.99
CA THR A 66 8.86 -3.39 -8.11
C THR A 66 10.23 -3.56 -7.46
N ILE A 67 10.57 -4.75 -6.98
CA ILE A 67 11.87 -5.01 -6.35
C ILE A 67 12.99 -4.79 -7.36
N ARG A 68 12.93 -5.46 -8.52
CA ARG A 68 14.00 -5.38 -9.54
C ARG A 68 14.01 -4.05 -10.28
N GLY A 69 12.84 -3.49 -10.57
CA GLY A 69 12.70 -2.29 -11.40
C GLY A 69 12.86 -0.98 -10.65
N SER A 70 12.68 -0.96 -9.32
CA SER A 70 12.69 0.29 -8.56
C SER A 70 13.49 0.18 -7.26
N TYR A 71 13.28 -0.86 -6.46
CA TYR A 71 13.87 -0.92 -5.12
C TYR A 71 15.37 -1.24 -5.12
N ILE A 72 15.79 -2.26 -5.88
CA ILE A 72 17.21 -2.63 -6.06
C ILE A 72 17.99 -1.44 -6.65
N PRO A 73 17.56 -0.81 -7.76
CA PRO A 73 18.24 0.38 -8.28
C PRO A 73 18.37 1.52 -7.25
N ALA A 74 17.33 1.75 -6.43
CA ALA A 74 17.38 2.76 -5.38
C ALA A 74 18.42 2.42 -4.31
N ILE A 75 18.54 1.15 -3.91
CA ILE A 75 19.59 0.69 -2.98
C ILE A 75 20.98 0.85 -3.60
N GLU A 76 21.16 0.50 -4.86
CA GLU A 76 22.45 0.63 -5.57
C GLU A 76 22.90 2.10 -5.66
N GLN A 77 21.95 3.02 -5.86
CA GLN A 77 22.19 4.47 -5.92
C GLN A 77 22.27 5.14 -4.54
N SER A 78 21.88 4.45 -3.47
CA SER A 78 21.87 5.01 -2.11
C SER A 78 23.28 5.29 -1.55
N ARG A 79 23.33 5.91 -0.36
CA ARG A 79 24.58 6.16 0.37
C ARG A 79 25.07 5.00 1.24
N LEU A 80 24.44 3.82 1.14
CA LEU A 80 24.86 2.63 1.86
C LEU A 80 26.30 2.19 1.51
N SER A 81 26.96 1.50 2.43
CA SER A 81 28.28 0.95 2.15
C SER A 81 28.24 -0.09 1.02
N PRO A 82 29.33 -0.29 0.25
CA PRO A 82 29.35 -1.28 -0.81
C PRO A 82 29.03 -2.71 -0.34
N THR A 83 29.39 -3.04 0.91
CA THR A 83 29.11 -4.35 1.51
C THR A 83 27.63 -4.51 1.81
N GLU A 84 27.00 -3.52 2.46
CA GLU A 84 25.56 -3.54 2.76
C GLU A 84 24.73 -3.60 1.49
N LYS A 85 25.06 -2.79 0.48
CA LYS A 85 24.39 -2.82 -0.84
C LYS A 85 24.38 -4.23 -1.41
N LYS A 86 25.53 -4.90 -1.45
CA LYS A 86 25.66 -6.27 -1.99
C LYS A 86 24.81 -7.27 -1.20
N LEU A 87 24.80 -7.18 0.12
CA LEU A 87 24.02 -8.08 0.97
C LEU A 87 22.52 -7.89 0.76
N LEU A 88 22.05 -6.64 0.77
CA LEU A 88 20.64 -6.32 0.56
C LEU A 88 20.15 -6.69 -0.83
N VAL A 89 20.90 -6.33 -1.87
CA VAL A 89 20.55 -6.69 -3.25
C VAL A 89 20.45 -8.20 -3.38
N LYS A 90 21.43 -8.95 -2.86
CA LYS A 90 21.40 -10.42 -2.89
C LYS A 90 20.17 -10.99 -2.18
N GLN A 91 19.80 -10.46 -1.01
CA GLN A 91 18.61 -10.93 -0.28
C GLN A 91 17.33 -10.67 -1.09
N LEU A 92 17.17 -9.46 -1.63
CA LEU A 92 16.01 -9.05 -2.41
C LEU A 92 15.90 -9.80 -3.75
N GLU A 93 17.03 -10.06 -4.41
CA GLU A 93 17.09 -10.90 -5.60
C GLU A 93 16.69 -12.34 -5.29
N SER A 94 17.21 -12.91 -4.19
CA SER A 94 16.89 -14.27 -3.76
C SER A 94 15.40 -14.42 -3.48
N PHE A 95 14.81 -13.44 -2.79
CA PHE A 95 13.36 -13.38 -2.56
C PHE A 95 12.59 -13.27 -3.89
N SER A 96 12.98 -12.36 -4.79
CA SER A 96 12.34 -12.19 -6.09
C SER A 96 12.38 -13.45 -6.95
N VAL A 97 13.51 -14.18 -6.96
CA VAL A 97 13.64 -15.47 -7.66
C VAL A 97 12.71 -16.51 -7.06
N GLY A 98 12.56 -16.56 -5.73
CA GLY A 98 11.61 -17.48 -5.09
C GLY A 98 10.15 -17.16 -5.48
N VAL A 99 9.80 -15.87 -5.57
CA VAL A 99 8.45 -15.46 -6.02
C VAL A 99 8.20 -15.89 -7.47
N GLU A 100 9.18 -15.73 -8.37
CA GLU A 100 9.06 -16.18 -9.78
C GLU A 100 8.95 -17.69 -9.93
N ARG A 101 9.61 -18.45 -9.05
CA ARG A 101 9.54 -19.92 -9.04
C ARG A 101 8.22 -20.46 -8.47
N GLY A 102 7.41 -19.60 -7.85
CA GLY A 102 6.20 -20.01 -7.15
C GLY A 102 6.47 -20.58 -5.75
N ASP A 103 7.64 -20.29 -5.17
CA ASP A 103 8.00 -20.73 -3.81
C ASP A 103 7.21 -19.95 -2.73
N TYR A 104 6.57 -18.83 -3.11
CA TYR A 104 5.76 -17.99 -2.23
C TYR A 104 4.36 -17.76 -2.81
N GLU A 105 3.36 -17.77 -1.94
CA GLU A 105 2.00 -17.37 -2.28
C GLU A 105 1.88 -15.84 -2.44
N ASN A 106 0.87 -15.39 -3.18
CA ASN A 106 0.66 -13.97 -3.46
C ASN A 106 0.47 -13.10 -2.20
N TRP A 107 -0.11 -13.66 -1.13
CA TRP A 107 -0.26 -12.93 0.13
C TRP A 107 1.08 -12.76 0.85
N GLN A 108 1.97 -13.75 0.79
CA GLN A 108 3.32 -13.69 1.35
C GLN A 108 4.14 -12.63 0.62
N ALA A 109 4.10 -12.64 -0.72
CA ALA A 109 4.74 -11.61 -1.53
C ALA A 109 4.23 -10.20 -1.19
N SER A 110 2.91 -10.06 -0.98
CA SER A 110 2.31 -8.79 -0.58
C SER A 110 2.75 -8.35 0.82
N GLY A 111 2.81 -9.27 1.78
CA GLY A 111 3.24 -9.00 3.16
C GLY A 111 4.67 -8.49 3.22
N VAL A 112 5.59 -9.16 2.50
CA VAL A 112 6.97 -8.71 2.37
C VAL A 112 7.04 -7.31 1.76
N MET A 113 6.30 -7.04 0.68
CA MET A 113 6.32 -5.72 0.04
C MET A 113 5.83 -4.60 0.96
N GLN A 114 4.77 -4.84 1.74
CA GLN A 114 4.26 -3.86 2.70
C GLN A 114 5.29 -3.54 3.80
N ARG A 115 5.99 -4.56 4.28
CA ARG A 115 7.06 -4.40 5.28
C ARG A 115 8.26 -3.67 4.71
N LEU A 116 8.73 -4.06 3.52
CA LEU A 116 9.85 -3.40 2.83
C LEU A 116 9.59 -1.91 2.57
N GLN A 117 8.35 -1.53 2.19
CA GLN A 117 7.98 -0.13 1.99
C GLN A 117 8.07 0.74 3.26
N ARG A 118 7.90 0.12 4.43
CA ARG A 118 7.97 0.81 5.73
C ARG A 118 9.38 0.85 6.29
N LEU A 119 10.32 0.06 5.76
CA LEU A 119 11.70 0.06 6.23
C LEU A 119 12.47 1.29 5.73
N PRO A 120 13.23 1.97 6.61
CA PRO A 120 14.05 3.13 6.25
C PRO A 120 15.39 2.74 5.60
N VAL A 121 15.38 1.78 4.65
CA VAL A 121 16.61 1.22 4.04
C VAL A 121 17.44 2.31 3.36
N LEU A 122 16.78 3.21 2.64
CA LEU A 122 17.44 4.25 1.86
C LEU A 122 18.01 5.36 2.76
N GLN A 123 17.26 5.73 3.79
CA GLN A 123 17.62 6.73 4.80
C GLN A 123 18.77 6.25 5.70
N TRP A 124 19.02 4.94 5.77
CA TRP A 124 20.08 4.38 6.62
C TRP A 124 21.48 4.89 6.27
N GLY A 125 21.78 4.99 4.96
CA GLY A 125 23.05 5.54 4.48
C GLY A 125 23.17 7.05 4.69
N GLU A 126 22.04 7.77 4.66
CA GLU A 126 22.01 9.20 4.97
C GLU A 126 22.25 9.46 6.46
N LEU A 127 21.64 8.64 7.32
CA LEU A 127 21.88 8.67 8.76
C LEU A 127 23.35 8.37 9.09
N ALA A 128 23.97 7.39 8.40
CA ALA A 128 25.40 7.11 8.55
C ALA A 128 26.29 8.30 8.14
N ALA A 129 25.89 9.08 7.13
CA ALA A 129 26.61 10.30 6.76
C ALA A 129 26.50 11.38 7.85
N VAL A 130 25.32 11.51 8.49
CA VAL A 130 25.11 12.41 9.64
C VAL A 130 25.96 11.98 10.84
N GLU A 131 26.01 10.69 11.14
CA GLU A 131 26.87 10.12 12.19
C GLU A 131 28.34 10.42 11.92
N SER A 132 28.81 10.19 10.69
CA SER A 132 30.20 10.47 10.32
C SER A 132 30.54 11.97 10.45
N PHE A 133 29.60 12.85 10.13
CA PHE A 133 29.77 14.29 10.37
C PHE A 133 29.93 14.60 11.87
N LEU A 134 29.05 14.04 12.73
CA LEU A 134 29.15 14.17 14.19
C LEU A 134 30.47 13.59 14.72
N GLU A 135 30.97 12.51 14.13
CA GLU A 135 32.24 11.94 14.56
C GLU A 135 33.42 12.87 14.33
N GLN A 136 33.41 13.60 13.23
CA GLN A 136 34.49 14.49 12.79
C GLN A 136 34.39 15.91 13.36
N HIS A 137 33.18 16.44 13.50
CA HIS A 137 32.92 17.84 13.85
C HIS A 137 32.12 17.99 15.16
N GLY A 138 31.63 16.89 15.73
CA GLY A 138 30.88 16.93 16.99
C GLY A 138 31.78 17.36 18.14
N GLY A 139 31.42 18.47 18.77
CA GLY A 139 32.02 18.95 20.01
C GLY A 139 31.51 18.17 21.23
N GLU A 140 31.21 18.88 22.32
CA GLU A 140 30.81 18.28 23.60
C GLU A 140 29.51 17.46 23.53
N SER A 141 28.60 17.77 22.61
CA SER A 141 27.33 17.03 22.45
C SER A 141 27.44 15.77 21.60
N LYS A 142 28.62 15.45 21.07
CA LYS A 142 28.82 14.33 20.12
C LYS A 142 28.28 13.00 20.63
N GLU A 143 28.67 12.60 21.84
CA GLU A 143 28.32 11.29 22.40
C GLU A 143 26.80 11.18 22.61
N GLU A 144 26.17 12.24 23.11
CA GLU A 144 24.72 12.29 23.29
C GLU A 144 24.01 12.19 21.95
N SER A 145 24.44 12.96 20.94
CA SER A 145 23.84 12.92 19.61
C SER A 145 23.97 11.55 18.96
N LEU A 146 25.15 10.92 19.00
CA LEU A 146 25.36 9.57 18.47
C LEU A 146 24.50 8.52 19.21
N LYS A 147 24.34 8.65 20.54
CA LYS A 147 23.42 7.81 21.31
C LYS A 147 22.00 7.92 20.76
N GLN A 148 21.50 9.14 20.54
CA GLN A 148 20.14 9.34 20.03
C GLN A 148 19.92 8.77 18.62
N LEU A 149 20.90 8.90 17.72
CA LEU A 149 20.84 8.27 16.39
C LEU A 149 20.85 6.73 16.48
N SER A 150 21.63 6.16 17.40
CA SER A 150 21.62 4.71 17.64
C SER A 150 20.27 4.21 18.18
N ARG A 151 19.62 4.99 19.05
CA ARG A 151 18.27 4.68 19.57
C ARG A 151 17.21 4.73 18.46
N LEU A 152 17.34 5.63 17.48
CA LEU A 152 16.47 5.65 16.31
C LEU A 152 16.61 4.38 15.45
N ARG A 153 17.84 3.91 15.21
CA ARG A 153 18.06 2.62 14.54
C ARG A 153 17.42 1.47 15.31
N ARG A 154 17.52 1.49 16.65
CA ARG A 154 16.88 0.49 17.51
C ARG A 154 15.36 0.55 17.42
N ALA A 155 14.77 1.73 17.31
CA ALA A 155 13.33 1.88 17.09
C ALA A 155 12.89 1.22 15.78
N ALA A 156 13.67 1.35 14.70
CA ALA A 156 13.39 0.69 13.43
C ALA A 156 13.53 -0.84 13.51
N GLU A 157 14.56 -1.34 14.19
CA GLU A 157 14.75 -2.78 14.41
C GLU A 157 13.58 -3.40 15.20
N LEU A 158 12.99 -2.65 16.13
CA LEU A 158 11.84 -3.07 16.94
C LEU A 158 10.48 -2.83 16.26
N ASP A 159 10.45 -2.48 14.97
CA ASP A 159 9.24 -2.14 14.21
C ASP A 159 8.44 -0.96 14.77
N LYS A 160 9.06 -0.11 15.59
CA LYS A 160 8.42 1.08 16.20
C LYS A 160 8.67 2.38 15.43
N ALA A 161 9.65 2.39 14.54
CA ALA A 161 9.92 3.50 13.63
C ALA A 161 9.94 3.03 12.18
N THR A 162 9.42 3.88 11.28
CA THR A 162 9.26 3.59 9.85
C THR A 162 10.07 4.55 8.99
N SER A 163 10.07 4.32 7.67
CA SER A 163 10.56 5.26 6.67
C SER A 163 10.06 6.68 6.95
N PHE A 164 8.76 6.90 7.18
CA PHE A 164 8.21 8.22 7.47
C PHE A 164 8.85 8.92 8.68
N ASP A 165 9.17 8.18 9.74
CA ASP A 165 9.84 8.76 10.91
C ASP A 165 11.27 9.18 10.58
N PHE A 166 12.00 8.37 9.80
CA PHE A 166 13.35 8.71 9.35
C PHE A 166 13.35 9.92 8.42
N GLU A 167 12.33 10.05 7.58
CA GLU A 167 12.15 11.20 6.70
C GLU A 167 11.92 12.49 7.49
N ASP A 168 11.10 12.45 8.53
CA ASP A 168 10.88 13.59 9.41
C ASP A 168 12.13 13.92 10.23
N VAL A 169 12.84 12.91 10.73
CA VAL A 169 14.09 13.10 11.48
C VAL A 169 15.16 13.76 10.61
N LEU A 170 15.31 13.33 9.36
CA LEU A 170 16.33 13.84 8.43
C LEU A 170 15.94 15.14 7.73
N SER A 171 14.68 15.60 7.87
CA SER A 171 14.21 16.83 7.21
C SER A 171 15.11 18.07 7.42
N PRO A 172 15.78 18.30 8.57
CA PRO A 172 16.68 19.45 8.75
C PRO A 172 17.91 19.43 7.83
N VAL A 173 18.30 18.26 7.34
CA VAL A 173 19.46 18.04 6.48
C VAL A 173 19.07 17.63 5.07
N HIS A 174 17.79 17.70 4.71
CA HIS A 174 17.29 17.38 3.38
C HIS A 174 16.90 18.63 2.58
N GLU A 175 17.13 18.56 1.28
CA GLU A 175 16.59 19.47 0.28
C GLU A 175 15.88 18.69 -0.83
N SER A 176 14.97 19.34 -1.55
CA SER A 176 14.29 18.74 -2.70
C SER A 176 15.30 18.42 -3.82
N ALA A 177 15.16 17.24 -4.43
CA ALA A 177 16.04 16.77 -5.50
C ALA A 177 15.26 16.08 -6.61
N ASP A 178 15.75 16.18 -7.85
CA ASP A 178 15.21 15.46 -9.00
C ASP A 178 15.80 14.05 -9.08
N ASN A 179 15.43 13.20 -8.12
CA ASN A 179 15.83 11.81 -8.04
C ASN A 179 14.64 10.92 -7.62
N SER A 180 14.85 9.61 -7.58
CA SER A 180 13.81 8.63 -7.21
C SER A 180 13.25 8.79 -5.80
N GLN A 181 13.93 9.53 -4.92
CA GLN A 181 13.51 9.81 -3.55
C GLN A 181 12.91 11.21 -3.37
N GLY A 182 12.97 12.08 -4.39
CA GLY A 182 12.50 13.46 -4.35
C GLY A 182 13.32 14.39 -3.43
N ARG A 183 14.38 13.89 -2.81
CA ARG A 183 15.22 14.63 -1.86
C ARG A 183 16.63 14.09 -1.79
N GLN A 184 17.52 14.89 -1.22
CA GLN A 184 18.91 14.52 -0.95
C GLN A 184 19.44 15.26 0.27
N LEU A 185 20.54 14.76 0.84
CA LEU A 185 21.27 15.50 1.87
C LEU A 185 21.83 16.82 1.34
N VAL A 186 21.57 17.91 2.07
CA VAL A 186 22.21 19.21 1.89
C VAL A 186 23.72 19.06 2.07
N GLN A 187 24.48 19.68 1.17
CA GLN A 187 25.94 19.72 1.28
C GLN A 187 26.45 21.15 1.09
N PRO A 188 27.32 21.65 1.99
CA PRO A 188 27.85 20.98 3.19
C PRO A 188 26.80 20.86 4.32
N LEU A 189 26.95 19.84 5.18
CA LEU A 189 26.19 19.72 6.42
C LEU A 189 26.62 20.80 7.42
N THR A 190 25.69 21.22 8.29
CA THR A 190 25.97 22.19 9.36
C THR A 190 25.73 21.57 10.72
N GLU A 191 26.51 21.98 11.73
CA GLU A 191 26.36 21.49 13.11
C GLU A 191 24.94 21.71 13.64
N ALA A 192 24.35 22.88 13.39
CA ALA A 192 22.99 23.20 13.84
C ALA A 192 21.94 22.26 13.23
N ALA A 193 22.02 21.99 11.92
CA ALA A 193 21.09 21.07 11.25
C ALA A 193 21.26 19.64 11.75
N VAL A 194 22.50 19.19 11.93
CA VAL A 194 22.81 17.85 12.43
C VAL A 194 22.38 17.67 13.89
N GLN A 195 22.52 18.69 14.73
CA GLN A 195 22.00 18.65 16.10
C GLN A 195 20.47 18.55 16.11
N ALA A 196 19.78 19.28 15.22
CA ALA A 196 18.33 19.15 15.08
C ALA A 196 17.89 17.74 14.64
N VAL A 197 18.69 17.04 13.82
CA VAL A 197 18.44 15.62 13.49
C VAL A 197 18.53 14.75 14.74
N ALA A 198 19.57 14.94 15.57
CA ALA A 198 19.74 14.18 16.82
C ALA A 198 18.60 14.43 17.82
N ASP A 199 18.15 15.69 17.94
CA ASP A 199 17.03 16.05 18.81
C ASP A 199 15.71 15.40 18.33
N ARG A 200 15.47 15.35 17.02
CA ARG A 200 14.30 14.63 16.46
C ARG A 200 14.41 13.12 16.63
N ALA A 201 15.59 12.55 16.44
CA ALA A 201 15.85 11.14 16.67
C ALA A 201 15.52 10.75 18.12
N LYS A 202 15.87 11.60 19.09
CA LYS A 202 15.48 11.43 20.49
C LYS A 202 13.97 11.39 20.67
N LEU A 203 13.23 12.32 20.07
CA LEU A 203 11.76 12.35 20.18
C LEU A 203 11.13 11.05 19.64
N VAL A 204 11.61 10.53 18.52
CA VAL A 204 11.13 9.25 17.95
C VAL A 204 11.50 8.07 18.86
N ALA A 205 12.72 8.05 19.39
CA ALA A 205 13.18 7.00 20.30
C ALA A 205 12.40 6.99 21.63
N ASP A 206 12.15 8.17 22.20
CA ASP A 206 11.39 8.35 23.44
C ASP A 206 9.93 7.94 23.25
N ARG A 207 9.29 8.37 22.15
CA ARG A 207 7.93 7.94 21.76
C ARG A 207 7.85 6.42 21.57
N SER A 208 8.94 5.81 21.08
CA SER A 208 9.06 4.37 20.88
C SER A 208 9.48 3.60 22.14
N GLU A 209 9.65 4.28 23.27
CA GLU A 209 10.08 3.70 24.55
C GLU A 209 11.41 2.91 24.42
N VAL A 210 12.30 3.35 23.53
CA VAL A 210 13.63 2.74 23.40
C VAL A 210 14.46 3.13 24.61
N PRO A 211 15.15 2.20 25.31
CA PRO A 211 16.01 2.53 26.44
C PRO A 211 17.04 3.62 26.10
N ASP A 212 17.34 4.49 27.06
CA ASP A 212 18.32 5.57 26.88
C ASP A 212 19.76 5.05 27.05
N GLN A 213 20.22 4.30 26.07
CA GLN A 213 21.57 3.73 25.99
C GLN A 213 22.05 3.67 24.54
N VAL A 214 23.35 3.42 24.35
CA VAL A 214 23.95 3.25 23.02
C VAL A 214 23.69 1.83 22.50
N PHE A 215 23.42 1.72 21.20
CA PHE A 215 23.30 0.44 20.49
C PHE A 215 24.29 0.39 19.32
N THR A 216 25.21 -0.57 19.29
CA THR A 216 26.31 -0.62 18.31
C THR A 216 26.12 -1.66 17.20
N ASP A 217 25.29 -2.68 17.41
CA ASP A 217 25.13 -3.80 16.49
C ASP A 217 23.70 -3.87 15.93
N ILE A 218 23.34 -2.91 15.10
CA ILE A 218 22.04 -2.89 14.41
C ILE A 218 22.28 -3.01 12.90
N PRO A 219 22.58 -4.21 12.39
CA PRO A 219 22.86 -4.44 10.98
C PRO A 219 21.59 -4.37 10.14
N LEU A 220 21.57 -3.47 9.14
CA LEU A 220 20.42 -3.26 8.26
C LEU A 220 20.02 -4.52 7.49
N ASP A 221 20.99 -5.34 7.10
CA ASP A 221 20.73 -6.60 6.38
C ASP A 221 20.03 -7.65 7.24
N ALA A 222 20.25 -7.64 8.56
CA ALA A 222 19.50 -8.50 9.47
C ALA A 222 18.06 -8.01 9.64
N ILE A 223 17.84 -6.69 9.72
CA ILE A 223 16.50 -6.11 9.79
C ILE A 223 15.72 -6.45 8.52
N VAL A 224 16.30 -6.24 7.34
CA VAL A 224 15.65 -6.54 6.06
C VAL A 224 15.34 -8.03 5.96
N LYS A 225 16.28 -8.90 6.31
CA LYS A 225 16.05 -10.35 6.35
C LYS A 225 14.90 -10.70 7.29
N HIS A 226 14.88 -10.16 8.50
CA HIS A 226 13.83 -10.41 9.48
C HIS A 226 12.45 -9.97 8.94
N GLN A 227 12.36 -8.80 8.30
CA GLN A 227 11.10 -8.33 7.71
C GLN A 227 10.65 -9.15 6.50
N ILE A 228 11.57 -9.69 5.71
CA ILE A 228 11.22 -10.65 4.65
C ILE A 228 10.65 -11.92 5.29
N GLU A 229 11.32 -12.48 6.29
CA GLU A 229 10.86 -13.69 7.00
C GLU A 229 9.50 -13.48 7.67
N ALA A 230 9.30 -12.37 8.38
CA ALA A 230 8.04 -12.00 9.00
C ALA A 230 6.94 -11.75 7.96
N GLY A 231 7.28 -11.12 6.82
CA GLY A 231 6.34 -10.91 5.71
C GLY A 231 5.86 -12.22 5.07
N VAL A 232 6.73 -13.23 5.03
CA VAL A 232 6.40 -14.58 4.55
C VAL A 232 5.57 -15.37 5.57
N ALA A 233 5.89 -15.25 6.87
CA ALA A 233 5.26 -16.03 7.92
C ALA A 233 3.91 -15.45 8.39
N GLU A 234 3.84 -14.13 8.55
CA GLU A 234 2.73 -13.42 9.19
C GLU A 234 1.94 -12.55 8.22
N GLY A 235 2.54 -12.21 7.07
CA GLY A 235 1.98 -11.26 6.12
C GLY A 235 2.34 -9.81 6.45
N GLY A 236 1.46 -8.89 6.09
CA GLY A 236 1.63 -7.45 6.33
C GLY A 236 1.38 -7.03 7.78
N PHE A 237 1.43 -5.72 8.03
CA PHE A 237 0.96 -5.10 9.27
C PHE A 237 -0.56 -4.93 9.28
#